data_AF-A0A0S3RZ33-F1
#
_entry.id   AF-A0A0S3RZ33-F1
#
_cell.length_a   1.000
_cell.length_b   1.000
_cell.length_c   1.000
_cell.angle_alpha   90.00
_cell.angle_beta   90.00
_cell.angle_gamma   90.00
#
_symmetry.space_group_name_H-M   'P 1'
#
loop_
_entity.id
_entity.type
_entity.pdbx_description
1 polymer ?
#
loop_
_entity_poly.entity_id
_entity_poly.type
_entity_poly.pdbx_seq_one_letter_code
_entity_poly.pdbx_strand_id
1 'polypeptide(L)'
;MGFSSGPLQEFCKLYGMTLEPLLNIYLQAGLSALKTPYCFEDDCTKEDPLSQEAFRTLALPLPYSKQHHSKLLCYITKELMDTANPPQVLPNG
;
A
#
# COMPACT_ATOMS: atom_id res chain seq x y z
N MET A 1 15.74 4.38 31.24
CA MET A 1 15.01 5.64 31.51
C MET A 1 13.88 5.73 30.50
N GLY A 2 12.70 5.22 30.85
CA GLY A 2 11.51 5.33 30.01
C GLY A 2 10.87 6.69 30.25
N PHE A 3 10.85 7.56 29.24
CA PHE A 3 10.01 8.76 29.30
C PHE A 3 8.56 8.31 29.38
N SER A 4 7.89 8.63 30.47
CA SER A 4 6.45 8.42 30.63
C SER A 4 5.72 9.26 29.59
N SER A 5 5.32 8.65 28.47
CA SER A 5 4.52 9.27 27.41
C SER A 5 3.04 9.42 27.77
N GLY A 6 2.66 9.04 29.01
CA GLY A 6 1.28 9.06 29.50
C GLY A 6 0.54 10.40 29.31
N PRO A 7 1.11 11.55 29.73
CA PRO A 7 0.41 12.83 29.65
C PRO A 7 0.14 13.29 28.21
N LEU A 8 1.11 13.08 27.31
CA LEU A 8 0.96 13.45 25.89
C LEU A 8 -0.07 12.56 25.20
N GLN A 9 -0.07 11.27 25.51
CA GLN A 9 -1.04 10.32 24.95
C GLN A 9 -2.48 10.64 25.38
N GLU A 10 -2.69 11.00 26.64
CA GLU A 10 -4.00 11.44 27.12
C GLU A 10 -4.45 12.75 26.48
N PHE A 11 -3.54 13.71 26.34
CA PHE A 11 -3.82 14.98 25.65
C PHE A 11 -4.24 14.74 24.20
N CYS A 12 -3.47 13.97 23.43
CA CYS A 12 -3.82 13.68 22.04
C CYS A 12 -5.20 13.00 21.94
N LYS A 13 -5.49 12.03 22.81
CA LYS A 13 -6.81 11.37 22.84
C LYS A 13 -7.95 12.34 23.14
N LEU A 14 -7.77 13.25 24.11
CA LEU A 14 -8.78 14.23 24.51
C LEU A 14 -9.14 15.18 23.37
N TYR A 15 -8.14 15.60 22.60
CA TYR A 15 -8.31 16.55 21.49
C TYR A 15 -8.48 15.87 20.12
N GLY A 16 -8.64 14.54 20.07
CA GLY A 16 -8.82 13.81 18.82
C GLY A 16 -7.59 13.85 17.88
N MET A 17 -6.41 14.08 18.44
CA MET A 17 -5.14 14.11 17.70
C MET A 17 -4.44 12.75 17.74
N THR A 18 -3.56 12.52 16.78
CA THR A 18 -2.71 11.33 16.72
C THR A 18 -1.42 11.53 17.52
N LEU A 19 -0.85 10.44 18.04
CA LEU A 19 0.47 10.46 18.68
C LEU A 19 1.60 10.62 17.66
N GLU A 20 1.44 9.98 16.51
CA GLU A 20 2.34 10.15 15.38
C GLU A 20 1.86 11.28 14.47
N PRO A 21 2.77 12.00 13.79
CA PRO A 21 2.38 12.98 12.78
C PRO A 21 1.52 12.33 11.70
N LEU A 22 0.42 13.01 11.31
CA LEU A 22 -0.48 12.52 10.25
C LEU A 22 0.26 12.17 8.95
N LEU A 23 1.28 12.95 8.61
CA LEU A 23 2.13 12.66 7.44
C LEU A 23 2.76 11.26 7.52
N ASN A 24 3.24 10.85 8.69
CA ASN A 24 3.83 9.53 8.88
C ASN A 24 2.78 8.43 8.70
N ILE A 25 1.61 8.61 9.30
CA ILE A 25 0.49 7.66 9.22
C ILE A 25 0.05 7.48 7.76
N TYR A 26 -0.14 8.57 7.02
CA TYR A 26 -0.56 8.50 5.61
C TYR A 26 0.51 7.90 4.71
N LEU A 27 1.79 8.22 4.96
CA LEU A 27 2.89 7.66 4.19
C LEU A 27 3.02 6.15 4.45
N GLN A 28 2.96 5.72 5.71
CA GLN A 28 2.94 4.30 6.06
C GLN A 28 1.72 3.58 5.47
N ALA A 29 0.53 4.17 5.53
CA ALA A 29 -0.66 3.60 4.92
C ALA A 29 -0.46 3.38 3.40
N GLY A 30 0.05 4.38 2.68
CA GLY A 30 0.36 4.27 1.25
C GLY A 30 1.43 3.20 0.97
N LEU A 31 2.54 3.21 1.70
CA LEU A 31 3.62 2.24 1.54
C LEU A 31 3.15 0.81 1.83
N SER A 32 2.25 0.60 2.81
CA SER A 32 1.69 -0.72 3.09
C SER A 32 0.85 -1.30 1.94
N ALA A 33 0.19 -0.45 1.16
CA ALA A 33 -0.58 -0.87 -0.02
C ALA A 33 0.34 -1.30 -1.18
N LEU A 34 1.54 -0.72 -1.26
CA LEU A 34 2.53 -0.97 -2.32
C LEU A 34 3.56 -2.03 -1.95
N LYS A 35 3.77 -2.32 -0.66
CA LYS A 35 4.80 -3.24 -0.18
C LYS A 35 4.55 -4.66 -0.67
N THR A 36 5.31 -5.08 -1.67
CA THR A 36 5.37 -6.47 -2.14
C THR A 36 6.74 -7.08 -1.86
N PRO A 37 6.90 -8.42 -1.91
CA PRO A 37 8.20 -9.06 -1.79
C PRO A 37 9.22 -8.59 -2.83
N TYR A 38 8.77 -8.23 -4.03
CA TYR A 38 9.61 -7.80 -5.16
C TYR A 38 10.22 -6.40 -4.97
N CYS A 39 9.61 -5.56 -4.14
CA CYS A 39 10.03 -4.17 -3.94
C CYS A 39 11.44 -4.04 -3.36
N PHE A 40 12.03 -5.12 -2.83
CA PHE A 40 13.34 -5.12 -2.21
C PHE A 40 14.46 -5.66 -3.11
N GLU A 41 14.13 -6.15 -4.31
CA GLU A 41 15.08 -6.67 -5.28
C GLU A 41 15.87 -5.54 -5.97
N ASP A 42 17.05 -5.87 -6.51
CA ASP A 42 17.97 -4.90 -7.14
C ASP A 42 17.42 -4.33 -8.46
N ASP A 43 16.54 -5.06 -9.15
CA ASP A 43 15.91 -4.66 -10.43
C ASP A 43 14.58 -3.91 -10.25
N CYS A 44 14.31 -3.37 -9.06
CA CYS A 44 13.10 -2.61 -8.78
C CYS A 44 13.02 -1.32 -9.63
N THR A 45 11.87 -1.08 -10.28
CA THR A 45 11.65 0.10 -11.13
C THR A 45 11.84 1.39 -10.34
N LYS A 46 12.47 2.41 -10.95
CA LYS A 46 12.64 3.75 -10.32
C LYS A 46 11.31 4.45 -9.98
N GLU A 47 10.22 4.04 -10.63
CA GLU A 47 8.87 4.53 -10.39
C GLU A 47 8.21 3.88 -9.15
N ASP A 48 8.75 2.78 -8.62
CA ASP A 48 8.29 2.21 -7.35
C ASP A 48 8.79 3.10 -6.20
N PRO A 49 7.91 3.66 -5.35
CA PRO A 49 8.33 4.41 -4.17
C PRO A 49 9.27 3.62 -3.26
N LEU A 50 9.12 2.29 -3.18
CA LEU A 50 10.00 1.45 -2.38
C LEU A 50 11.39 1.25 -3.00
N SER A 51 11.69 1.79 -4.18
CA SER A 51 13.07 1.91 -4.68
C SER A 51 13.93 2.86 -3.83
N GLN A 52 13.32 3.76 -3.06
CA GLN A 52 14.03 4.74 -2.24
C GLN A 52 14.28 4.21 -0.80
N GLU A 53 15.52 4.32 -0.32
CA GLU A 53 15.93 3.81 1.01
C GLU A 53 15.13 4.44 2.16
N ALA A 54 14.82 5.74 2.08
CA ALA A 54 14.03 6.43 3.09
C ALA A 54 12.63 5.82 3.24
N PHE A 55 11.98 5.47 2.12
CA PHE A 55 10.68 4.82 2.12
C PHE A 55 10.77 3.35 2.54
N ARG A 56 11.85 2.64 2.20
CA ARG A 56 12.10 1.29 2.73
C ARG A 56 12.17 1.28 4.24
N THR A 57 12.89 2.25 4.82
CA THR A 57 13.05 2.39 6.28
C THR A 57 11.70 2.56 6.97
N LEU A 58 10.83 3.42 6.43
CA LEU A 58 9.47 3.62 6.93
C LEU A 58 8.56 2.39 6.71
N ALA A 59 8.82 1.62 5.65
CA ALA A 59 8.02 0.45 5.28
C ALA A 59 8.45 -0.84 6.00
N LEU A 60 9.63 -0.91 6.61
CA LEU A 60 10.14 -2.11 7.30
C LEU A 60 9.11 -2.76 8.26
N PRO A 61 8.49 -2.03 9.21
CA PRO A 61 7.55 -2.63 10.16
C PRO A 61 6.16 -2.93 9.56
N LEU A 62 5.89 -2.47 8.33
CA LEU A 62 4.56 -2.56 7.72
C LEU A 62 4.28 -3.97 7.16
N PRO A 63 3.02 -4.41 7.15
CA PRO A 63 2.65 -5.67 6.50
C PRO A 63 2.84 -5.59 4.98
N TYR A 64 3.04 -6.75 4.34
CA TYR A 64 2.98 -6.86 2.88
C TYR A 64 1.54 -6.74 2.38
N SER A 65 1.39 -6.11 1.21
CA SER A 65 0.13 -6.01 0.49
C SER A 65 -0.34 -7.39 0.04
N LYS A 66 -1.62 -7.71 0.30
CA LYS A 66 -2.25 -8.96 -0.16
C LYS A 66 -2.70 -8.91 -1.62
N GLN A 67 -2.61 -7.75 -2.26
CA GLN A 67 -3.01 -7.53 -3.65
C GLN A 67 -1.91 -8.02 -4.62
N HIS A 68 -1.56 -9.30 -4.55
CA HIS A 68 -0.51 -9.85 -5.40
C HIS A 68 -0.91 -9.94 -6.88
N HIS A 69 -2.22 -10.03 -7.18
CA HIS A 69 -2.73 -10.16 -8.54
C HIS A 69 -4.03 -9.38 -8.71
N SER A 70 -4.02 -8.39 -9.61
CA SER A 70 -5.26 -7.88 -10.18
C SER A 70 -5.80 -8.89 -11.18
N LYS A 71 -7.11 -9.12 -11.13
CA LYS A 71 -7.79 -9.98 -12.09
C LYS A 71 -8.75 -9.13 -12.92
N LEU A 72 -8.63 -9.22 -14.22
CA LEU A 72 -9.55 -8.55 -15.13
C LEU A 72 -10.84 -9.36 -15.23
N LEU A 73 -11.98 -8.69 -15.23
CA LEU A 73 -13.28 -9.28 -15.51
C LEU A 73 -13.72 -8.86 -16.91
N CYS A 74 -14.15 -9.82 -17.72
CA CYS A 74 -14.72 -9.56 -19.02
C CYS A 74 -16.06 -8.84 -18.85
N TYR A 75 -16.21 -7.69 -19.49
CA TYR A 75 -17.45 -6.90 -19.37
C TYR A 75 -18.66 -7.66 -19.94
N ILE A 76 -18.48 -8.43 -21.00
CA ILE A 76 -19.57 -9.14 -21.68
C ILE A 76 -19.97 -10.39 -20.88
N THR A 77 -19.02 -11.28 -20.59
CA THR A 77 -19.32 -12.56 -19.93
C THR A 77 -19.45 -12.45 -18.41
N LYS A 78 -18.95 -11.36 -17.81
CA LYS A 78 -18.82 -11.19 -16.34
C LYS A 78 -17.92 -12.22 -15.66
N GLU A 79 -17.15 -12.96 -16.43
CA GLU A 79 -16.18 -13.94 -15.95
C GLU A 79 -14.77 -13.37 -15.92
N LEU A 80 -13.86 -14.05 -15.23
CA LEU A 80 -12.45 -13.71 -15.24
C LEU A 80 -11.89 -13.77 -16.67
N MET A 81 -11.14 -12.75 -17.07
CA MET A 81 -10.39 -12.79 -18.31
C MET A 81 -9.19 -13.73 -18.16
N ASP A 82 -9.01 -14.59 -19.14
CA ASP A 82 -7.90 -15.53 -19.25
C ASP A 82 -7.62 -15.84 -20.75
N THR A 83 -6.85 -16.90 -21.03
CA THR A 83 -6.53 -17.29 -22.41
C THR A 83 -7.73 -17.82 -23.20
N ALA A 84 -8.77 -18.30 -22.53
CA ALA A 84 -10.01 -18.78 -23.14
C ALA A 84 -11.09 -17.67 -23.20
N ASN A 85 -10.98 -16.65 -22.34
CA ASN A 85 -11.83 -15.47 -22.31
C ASN A 85 -10.98 -14.18 -22.44
N PRO A 86 -10.43 -13.89 -23.62
CA PRO A 86 -9.58 -12.72 -23.84
C PRO A 86 -10.38 -11.41 -23.75
N PRO A 87 -9.72 -10.25 -23.66
CA PRO A 87 -10.39 -8.95 -23.72
C PRO A 87 -11.22 -8.81 -25.01
N GLN A 88 -12.54 -8.64 -24.87
CA GLN A 88 -13.46 -8.48 -26.00
C GLN A 88 -13.85 -7.01 -26.14
N VAL A 89 -13.95 -6.54 -27.39
CA VAL A 89 -14.44 -5.20 -27.73
C VAL A 89 -15.96 -5.21 -27.74
N LEU A 90 -16.59 -4.12 -27.34
CA LEU A 90 -18.05 -4.00 -27.42
C LEU A 90 -18.52 -3.93 -28.89
N PRO A 91 -19.76 -4.33 -29.21
CA PRO A 91 -20.25 -4.37 -30.58
C PRO A 91 -20.22 -3.02 -31.32
N ASN A 92 -20.10 -1.91 -30.58
CA ASN A 92 -20.01 -0.56 -31.10
C ASN A 92 -18.59 -0.11 -31.49
N GLY A 93 -17.56 -0.92 -31.23
CA GLY A 93 -16.16 -0.54 -31.47
C GLY A 93 -15.62 0.34 -30.36
#